data_AF-A0A926U2D5-F1
#
_entry.id   AF-A0A926U2D5-F1
#
_cell.length_a   1.000
_cell.length_b   1.000
_cell.length_c   1.000
_cell.angle_alpha   90.00
_cell.angle_beta   90.00
_cell.angle_gamma   90.00
#
_symmetry.space_group_name_H-M   'P 1'
#
loop_
_entity.id
_entity.type
_entity.pdbx_description
1 polymer ?
#
loop_
_entity_poly.entity_id
_entity_poly.type
_entity_poly.pdbx_seq_one_letter_code
_entity_poly.pdbx_strand_id
1 'polypeptide(L)' 'MTQGFHDELSLADRAVALGEQAMKQGIIPSFVVRHYPDSRQFLIPDDSAEPLTPEEAFLKFKKMLGEI' A
#
# COMPACT_ATOMS: atom_id res chain seq x y z
N MET A 1 -23.93 -5.53 -19.56
CA MET A 1 -23.82 -4.20 -18.94
C MET A 1 -22.46 -4.15 -18.27
N THR A 2 -21.44 -3.88 -19.08
CA THR A 2 -20.07 -4.28 -18.78
C THR A 2 -19.28 -3.07 -18.29
N GLN A 3 -18.83 -3.18 -17.03
CA GLN A 3 -17.64 -2.53 -16.44
C GLN A 3 -17.47 -1.03 -16.65
N GLY A 4 -17.75 -0.26 -15.59
CA GLY A 4 -17.39 1.15 -15.47
C GLY A 4 -16.96 1.54 -14.05
N PHE A 5 -16.35 0.63 -13.30
CA PHE A 5 -15.66 0.93 -12.03
C PHE A 5 -14.15 1.03 -12.30
N HIS A 6 -13.75 1.94 -13.17
CA HIS A 6 -12.33 2.19 -13.45
C HIS A 6 -12.12 3.69 -13.49
N ASP A 7 -11.80 4.27 -12.33
CA ASP A 7 -10.71 5.25 -12.19
C ASP A 7 -10.39 5.55 -10.72
N GLU A 8 -11.32 5.28 -9.79
CA GLU A 8 -11.09 5.53 -8.36
C GLU A 8 -10.51 4.31 -7.66
N LEU A 9 -9.34 3.83 -8.10
CA LEU A 9 -8.51 3.03 -7.18
C LEU A 9 -8.15 3.96 -6.02
N SER A 10 -8.92 3.83 -4.93
CA SER A 10 -8.68 4.57 -3.69
C SER A 10 -7.22 4.43 -3.32
N LEU A 11 -6.63 5.47 -2.74
CA LEU A 11 -5.19 5.49 -2.47
C LEU A 11 -4.70 4.27 -1.67
N ALA A 12 -5.57 3.72 -0.82
CA ALA A 12 -5.32 2.47 -0.12
C ALA A 12 -5.12 1.27 -1.07
N ASP A 13 -5.92 1.15 -2.12
CA ASP A 13 -5.78 0.08 -3.11
C ASP A 13 -4.49 0.22 -3.93
N ARG A 14 -4.12 1.46 -4.28
CA ARG A 14 -2.81 1.74 -4.91
C ARG A 14 -1.65 1.42 -3.96
N ALA A 15 -1.78 1.73 -2.67
CA ALA A 15 -0.78 1.39 -1.67
C ALA A 15 -0.62 -0.13 -1.51
N VAL A 16 -1.73 -0.90 -1.54
CA VAL A 16 -1.67 -2.37 -1.57
C VAL A 16 -0.91 -2.86 -2.80
N ALA A 17 -1.25 -2.35 -3.99
CA ALA A 17 -0.60 -2.76 -5.23
C ALA A 17 0.92 -2.47 -5.22
N LEU A 18 1.33 -1.29 -4.71
CA LEU A 18 2.74 -0.95 -4.55
C LEU A 18 3.43 -1.81 -3.48
N GLY A 19 2.76 -2.12 -2.37
CA GLY A 19 3.27 -3.02 -1.33
C GLY A 19 3.49 -4.43 -1.86
N GLU A 20 2.52 -4.96 -2.62
CA GLU A 20 2.64 -6.25 -3.32
C GLU A 20 3.82 -6.23 -4.32
N GLN A 21 3.99 -5.13 -5.05
CA GLN A 21 5.11 -4.97 -5.98
C GLN A 21 6.46 -4.91 -5.25
N ALA A 22 6.52 -4.21 -4.11
CA ALA A 22 7.71 -4.15 -3.27
C ALA A 22 8.05 -5.52 -2.65
N MET A 23 7.04 -6.30 -2.25
CA MET A 23 7.21 -7.71 -1.83
C MET A 23 7.77 -8.55 -2.97
N LYS A 24 7.18 -8.46 -4.17
CA LYS A 24 7.63 -9.24 -5.34
C LYS A 24 9.06 -8.93 -5.76
N GLN A 25 9.51 -7.68 -5.57
CA GLN A 25 10.88 -7.27 -5.82
C GLN A 25 11.84 -7.61 -4.67
N GLY A 26 11.34 -8.18 -3.57
CA GLY A 26 12.15 -8.54 -2.40
C GLY A 26 12.63 -7.32 -1.60
N ILE A 27 12.02 -6.15 -1.79
CA ILE A 27 12.36 -4.92 -1.07
C ILE A 27 11.81 -4.97 0.36
N ILE A 28 10.61 -5.53 0.52
CA ILE A 28 10.02 -5.82 1.83
C ILE A 28 9.75 -7.33 1.95
N PRO A 29 9.97 -7.93 3.13
CA PRO A 29 9.68 -9.35 3.34
C PRO A 29 8.17 -9.62 3.45
N SER A 30 7.43 -8.69 4.05
CA SER A 30 5.97 -8.74 4.16
C SER A 30 5.40 -7.38 4.57
N PHE A 31 4.08 -7.21 4.49
CA PHE A 31 3.33 -6.07 5.03
C PHE A 31 1.94 -6.54 5.45
N VAL A 32 1.32 -5.82 6.37
CA VAL A 32 -0.01 -6.10 6.90
C VAL A 32 -0.93 -4.94 6.57
N VAL A 33 -2.12 -5.24 6.07
CA VAL A 33 -3.17 -4.25 5.83
C VAL A 33 -4.26 -4.43 6.88
N ARG A 34 -4.41 -3.45 7.77
CA ARG A 34 -5.53 -3.39 8.69
C ARG A 34 -6.68 -2.65 8.04
N HIS A 35 -7.81 -3.33 7.91
CA HIS A 35 -9.06 -2.73 7.44
C HIS A 35 -9.85 -2.25 8.66
N TYR A 36 -9.93 -0.94 8.85
CA TYR A 36 -10.86 -0.31 9.79
C TYR A 36 -12.14 0.09 9.05
N PRO A 37 -13.28 0.23 9.75
CA PRO A 37 -14.53 0.70 9.16
C PRO A 37 -14.40 2.09 8.52
N ASP A 38 -13.57 2.97 9.10
CA ASP A 38 -13.38 4.34 8.62
C ASP A 38 -12.15 4.53 7.70
N SER A 39 -11.17 3.63 7.72
CA SER A 39 -9.91 3.77 6.97
C SER A 39 -9.12 2.46 6.87
N ARG A 40 -8.11 2.39 6.01
CA ARG A 40 -7.14 1.28 6.02
C ARG A 40 -5.83 1.76 6.65
N GLN A 41 -5.09 0.86 7.30
CA GLN A 41 -3.74 1.14 7.80
C GLN A 41 -2.79 0.08 7.28
N PHE A 42 -1.55 0.47 7.02
CA PHE A 42 -0.50 -0.37 6.47
C PHE A 42 0.61 -0.49 7.49
N LEU A 43 1.03 -1.71 7.80
CA LEU A 43 2.08 -1.98 8.75
C LEU A 43 3.17 -2.79 8.06
N ILE A 44 4.40 -2.28 8.08
CA ILE A 44 5.56 -2.98 7.53
C ILE A 44 6.40 -3.43 8.74
N PRO A 45 6.51 -4.74 9.01
CA PRO A 45 7.14 -5.26 10.23
C PRO A 45 8.64 -4.95 10.35
N ASP A 46 9.30 -4.50 9.27
CA ASP A 46 10.75 -4.34 9.20
C ASP A 46 11.23 -2.92 9.58
N ASP A 47 10.51 -1.87 9.18
CA ASP A 47 11.07 -0.49 9.17
C ASP A 47 10.55 0.39 10.32
N SER A 48 9.31 0.18 10.77
CA SER A 48 8.73 0.81 11.96
C SER A 48 7.40 0.14 12.24
N ALA A 49 7.19 -0.38 13.45
CA ALA A 49 5.94 -1.00 13.87
C ALA A 49 4.76 0.00 13.99
N GLU A 50 4.90 1.19 13.40
CA GLU A 50 3.87 2.21 13.38
C GLU A 50 2.92 1.99 12.19
N PRO A 51 1.60 2.02 12.41
CA PRO A 51 0.63 1.87 11.34
C PRO A 51 0.63 3.12 10.45
N LEU A 52 1.03 2.95 9.19
CA LEU A 52 1.01 3.99 8.17
C LEU A 52 -0.42 4.17 7.63
N THR A 53 -0.77 5.40 7.32
CA THR A 53 -1.98 5.72 6.55
C THR A 53 -1.83 5.24 5.10
N PRO A 54 -2.92 5.10 4.32
CA PRO A 54 -2.83 4.75 2.90
C PRO A 54 -1.96 5.73 2.11
N GLU A 55 -1.97 7.01 2.47
CA GLU A 55 -1.14 8.06 1.89
C GLU A 55 0.35 7.82 2.15
N GLU A 56 0.70 7.62 3.41
CA GLU A 56 2.09 7.40 3.80
C GLU A 56 2.63 6.08 3.26
N ALA A 57 1.82 5.02 3.30
CA ALA A 57 2.19 3.73 2.74
C ALA A 57 2.46 3.85 1.23
N PHE A 58 1.57 4.53 0.49
CA PHE A 58 1.76 4.79 -0.93
C PHE A 58 3.08 5.52 -1.21
N LEU A 59 3.34 6.64 -0.50
CA LEU A 59 4.57 7.40 -0.66
C LEU A 59 5.81 6.58 -0.30
N LYS A 60 5.75 5.80 0.78
CA LYS A 60 6.87 4.97 1.26
C LYS A 60 7.19 3.86 0.26
N PHE A 61 6.18 3.14 -0.22
CA PHE A 61 6.39 2.11 -1.25
C PHE A 61 6.89 2.71 -2.55
N LYS A 62 6.35 3.85 -2.98
CA LYS A 62 6.80 4.54 -4.20
C LYS A 62 8.27 4.97 -4.11
N LYS A 63 8.69 5.47 -2.94
CA LYS A 63 10.09 5.79 -2.65
C LYS A 63 11.00 4.56 -2.64
N MET A 64 10.54 3.46 -2.04
CA MET A 64 11.26 2.18 -2.05
C MET A 64 11.44 1.62 -3.46
N LEU A 65 10.43 1.76 -4.30
CA LEU A 65 10.42 1.32 -5.70
C LEU A 65 11.22 2.26 -6.63
N GLY A 66 11.70 3.41 -6.13
CA GLY A 66 12.43 4.38 -6.94
C GLY A 66 11.56 5.10 -7.99
N GLU A 67 10.25 5.18 -7.77
CA GLU A 67 9.31 5.87 -8.68
C GLU A 67 9.19 7.38 -8.37
N ILE A 68 10.13 7.96 -7.61
CA ILE A 68 10.15 9.38 -7.21
C ILE A 68 11.56 9.97 -7.21
#